data_AF-A0A7Z9TBZ9-F1
#
_entry.id   AF-A0A7Z9TBZ9-F1
#
_cell.length_a   1.000
_cell.length_b   1.000
_cell.length_c   1.000
_cell.angle_alpha   90.00
_cell.angle_beta   90.00
_cell.angle_gamma   90.00
#
_symmetry.space_group_name_H-M   'P 1'
#
loop_
_entity.id
_entity.type
_entity.pdbx_description
1 polymer ?
#
loop_
_entity_poly.entity_id
_entity_poly.type
_entity_poly.pdbx_seq_one_letter_code
_entity_poly.pdbx_strand_id
1 'polypeptide(L)'
;MRAGPREVAVAFLQKTGAQHESLVRSSRRGQRREPAIATLSISGPYGVDGSGDTPSRRRIFTCDPSNGVMANACADEIFTTLARRAYRRPVTEADLAVLRPFYEEGRSEAGFERGIQRGLERILVSPEFLFRIERDPANVVEGPYAVGDLELASRLSFFLWSSIPDDELLDVAVSGQLSDPSVLQGQVERMMADPRARALVNNFAAQWLYLRDVTEKEPDPGFFPSFDENLRQAFQNETELFIDSVLREDGQVTDLLSADYTFLNERLAKHYGIPHVYGSHFRRVSLAGTERRGLLGQGGILTLTSYATRTSPVLRGKWILENLLSSPPPPPPPDIPSLAETTDEGEALSMRAAMEKHRSNPACASCHSQMDPLGFALENFDAIGRWRTRGESNETIDATGVLPDGTAFEGPDEMRAALLKHPDRFVGTVAEKLLTYALGRNLESFDMPAVRGIVRDAAQKDYRFSALVLAIVQSTPFQMRMPQS
;
A
#
# COMPACT_ATOMS: atom_id res chain seq x y z
N MET A 1 -0.60 -7.41 -36.75
CA MET A 1 0.24 -7.42 -35.52
C MET A 1 0.71 -8.85 -35.29
N ARG A 2 1.99 -9.07 -34.97
CA ARG A 2 2.46 -10.41 -34.51
C ARG A 2 1.89 -10.66 -33.11
N ALA A 3 1.42 -11.88 -32.84
CA ALA A 3 0.96 -12.30 -31.52
C ALA A 3 2.04 -12.07 -30.45
N GLY A 4 1.63 -11.84 -29.20
CA GLY A 4 2.51 -11.65 -28.04
C GLY A 4 2.12 -10.45 -27.17
N PRO A 5 2.74 -10.30 -25.98
CA PRO A 5 2.51 -9.16 -25.09
C PRO A 5 2.86 -7.85 -25.78
N ARG A 6 1.96 -6.87 -25.71
CA ARG A 6 2.15 -5.52 -26.24
C ARG A 6 1.67 -4.49 -25.23
N GLU A 7 2.47 -3.46 -25.04
CA GLU A 7 1.99 -2.24 -24.41
C GLU A 7 1.26 -1.41 -25.46
N VAL A 8 0.01 -1.02 -25.17
CA VAL A 8 -0.81 -0.21 -26.07
C VAL A 8 -1.16 1.08 -25.34
N ALA A 9 -0.66 2.19 -25.85
CA ALA A 9 -0.99 3.52 -25.37
C ALA A 9 -1.86 4.26 -26.39
N VAL A 10 -2.90 4.94 -25.93
CA VAL A 10 -3.73 5.83 -26.73
C VAL A 10 -3.71 7.20 -26.10
N ALA A 11 -3.34 8.21 -26.88
CA ALA A 11 -3.25 9.59 -26.42
C ALA A 11 -3.85 10.54 -27.45
N PHE A 12 -4.40 11.65 -26.97
CA PHE A 12 -4.75 12.78 -27.84
C PHE A 12 -3.48 13.54 -28.19
N LEU A 13 -3.20 13.71 -29.49
CA LEU A 13 -2.17 14.65 -29.94
C LEU A 13 -2.68 16.07 -29.67
N GLN A 14 -2.04 16.77 -28.73
CA GLN A 14 -2.40 18.14 -28.38
C GLN A 14 -2.14 19.05 -29.59
N LYS A 15 -3.21 19.54 -30.25
CA LYS A 15 -3.09 20.43 -31.43
C LYS A 15 -3.18 21.92 -31.09
N THR A 16 -3.79 22.31 -29.96
CA THR A 16 -3.88 23.72 -29.51
C THR A 16 -4.01 23.83 -28.00
N GLY A 17 -3.40 24.85 -27.38
CA GLY A 17 -3.40 25.09 -25.93
C GLY A 17 -4.47 26.06 -25.40
N ALA A 18 -5.41 26.51 -26.22
CA ALA A 18 -6.42 27.49 -25.79
C ALA A 18 -7.73 26.80 -25.36
N GLN A 19 -8.14 26.99 -24.10
CA GLN A 19 -9.54 26.84 -23.73
C GLN A 19 -10.29 28.13 -24.06
N HIS A 20 -11.48 28.02 -24.64
CA HIS A 20 -12.31 29.16 -25.00
C HIS A 20 -12.91 29.77 -23.70
N GLU A 21 -12.42 30.94 -23.29
CA GLU A 21 -12.77 31.62 -22.01
C GLU A 21 -14.23 32.09 -21.91
N SER A 22 -15.09 31.83 -22.89
CA SER A 22 -16.41 32.45 -23.00
C SER A 22 -17.61 31.61 -22.50
N LEU A 23 -17.41 30.44 -21.88
CA LEU A 23 -18.53 29.57 -21.46
C LEU A 23 -18.44 29.12 -20.00
N VAL A 24 -18.53 30.09 -19.10
CA VAL A 24 -18.93 29.89 -17.71
C VAL A 24 -20.45 30.03 -17.60
N ARG A 25 -21.18 28.91 -17.51
CA ARG A 25 -22.31 28.70 -16.58
C ARG A 25 -22.88 27.28 -16.66
N SER A 26 -23.21 26.77 -15.46
CA SER A 26 -23.81 25.48 -15.12
C SER A 26 -24.97 25.06 -16.03
N SER A 27 -24.87 23.86 -16.63
CA SER A 27 -26.06 23.09 -17.02
C SER A 27 -25.83 21.58 -16.87
N ARG A 28 -26.89 20.95 -16.38
CA ARG A 28 -27.11 19.54 -16.05
C ARG A 28 -26.68 18.56 -17.15
N ARG A 29 -26.26 17.37 -16.71
CA ARG A 29 -26.25 16.06 -17.40
C ARG A 29 -26.05 16.10 -18.93
N GLY A 30 -24.85 15.72 -19.39
CA GLY A 30 -24.74 15.00 -20.67
C GLY A 30 -23.71 15.49 -21.70
N GLN A 31 -22.92 16.55 -21.48
CA GLN A 31 -21.93 16.98 -22.48
C GLN A 31 -20.52 17.10 -21.91
N ARG A 32 -19.74 16.04 -22.13
CA ARG A 32 -18.27 16.05 -22.13
C ARG A 32 -17.78 17.14 -23.09
N ARG A 33 -16.96 18.08 -22.63
CA ARG A 33 -16.24 19.05 -23.49
C ARG A 33 -14.73 18.94 -23.42
N GLU A 34 -14.21 17.92 -22.75
CA GLU A 34 -12.86 17.45 -23.02
C GLU A 34 -12.94 16.26 -23.99
N PRO A 35 -12.08 16.21 -25.03
CA PRO A 35 -11.99 15.02 -25.86
C PRO A 35 -11.64 13.84 -24.95
N ALA A 36 -12.52 12.84 -24.92
CA ALA A 36 -12.37 11.64 -24.12
C ALA A 36 -12.45 10.41 -25.04
N ILE A 37 -11.60 9.42 -24.79
CA ILE A 37 -11.70 8.13 -25.46
C ILE A 37 -12.98 7.48 -24.94
N ALA A 38 -13.99 7.34 -25.80
CA ALA A 38 -15.23 6.68 -25.45
C ALA A 38 -15.04 5.16 -25.36
N THR A 39 -14.31 4.59 -26.33
CA THR A 39 -14.00 3.17 -26.40
C THR A 39 -12.67 2.98 -27.14
N LEU A 40 -11.82 2.09 -26.62
CA LEU A 40 -10.70 1.50 -27.36
C LEU A 40 -11.01 0.01 -27.54
N SER A 41 -11.13 -0.43 -28.79
CA SER A 41 -11.25 -1.85 -29.11
C SER A 41 -9.99 -2.31 -29.81
N ILE A 42 -9.31 -3.31 -29.23
CA ILE A 42 -8.21 -4.01 -29.85
C ILE A 42 -8.79 -5.32 -30.36
N SER A 43 -8.79 -5.53 -31.67
CA SER A 43 -9.30 -6.75 -32.30
C SER A 43 -8.18 -7.53 -32.99
N GLY A 44 -8.19 -8.85 -32.79
CA GLY A 44 -7.14 -9.77 -33.24
C GLY A 44 -6.17 -10.18 -32.11
N PRO A 45 -5.06 -10.87 -32.44
CA PRO A 45 -4.67 -11.30 -33.78
C PRO A 45 -5.65 -12.32 -34.37
N TYR A 46 -5.99 -12.16 -35.66
CA TYR A 46 -6.79 -13.12 -36.43
C TYR A 46 -5.87 -14.16 -37.08
N GLY A 47 -6.35 -15.40 -37.23
CA GLY A 47 -5.59 -16.47 -37.87
C GLY A 47 -4.33 -16.87 -37.10
N VAL A 48 -4.46 -17.11 -35.80
CA VAL A 48 -3.36 -17.58 -34.96
C VAL A 48 -3.23 -19.10 -35.06
N ASP A 49 -2.04 -19.58 -35.41
CA ASP A 49 -1.72 -21.02 -35.51
C ASP A 49 -1.37 -21.66 -34.16
N GLY A 50 -1.27 -20.87 -33.09
CA GLY A 50 -0.95 -21.34 -31.75
C GLY A 50 -0.65 -20.21 -30.77
N SER A 51 -0.21 -20.56 -29.57
CA SER A 51 0.08 -19.61 -28.48
C SER A 51 1.40 -18.83 -28.65
N GLY A 52 2.25 -19.21 -29.61
CA GLY A 52 3.49 -18.52 -29.98
C GLY A 52 4.60 -18.62 -28.92
N ASP A 53 5.66 -17.83 -29.08
CA ASP A 53 6.68 -17.64 -28.02
C ASP A 53 6.26 -16.47 -27.12
N THR A 54 6.02 -16.75 -25.84
CA THR A 54 5.65 -15.75 -24.84
C THR A 54 6.58 -15.83 -23.63
N PRO A 55 6.77 -14.72 -22.88
CA PRO A 55 7.52 -14.76 -21.63
C PRO A 55 7.05 -15.85 -20.66
N SER A 56 5.75 -16.09 -20.56
CA SER A 56 5.19 -17.16 -19.71
C SER A 56 5.55 -18.55 -20.21
N ARG A 57 5.48 -18.79 -21.53
CA ARG A 57 5.84 -20.09 -22.11
C ARG A 57 7.32 -20.41 -21.90
N ARG A 58 8.21 -19.43 -22.08
CA ARG A 58 9.65 -19.60 -21.77
C ARG A 58 9.93 -19.92 -20.30
N ARG A 59 9.05 -19.50 -19.38
CA ARG A 59 9.15 -19.84 -17.96
C ARG A 59 8.57 -21.22 -17.61
N ILE A 60 7.59 -21.70 -18.38
CA ILE A 60 6.91 -22.98 -18.14
C ILE A 60 7.65 -24.12 -18.84
N PHE A 61 7.93 -23.99 -20.14
CA PHE A 61 8.53 -25.02 -20.97
C PHE A 61 10.06 -24.91 -20.95
N THR A 62 10.66 -25.30 -19.82
CA THR A 62 12.13 -25.32 -19.64
C THR A 62 12.81 -26.45 -20.40
N CYS A 63 12.05 -27.48 -20.76
CA CYS A 63 12.49 -28.58 -21.61
C CYS A 63 11.57 -28.68 -22.86
N ASP A 64 12.15 -29.12 -23.97
CA ASP A 64 11.44 -29.37 -25.23
C ASP A 64 11.72 -30.80 -25.75
N PRO A 65 10.68 -31.66 -25.85
CA PRO A 65 10.85 -33.05 -26.31
C PRO A 65 11.23 -33.17 -27.79
N SER A 66 11.07 -32.11 -28.59
CA SER A 66 11.50 -32.10 -29.99
C SER A 66 13.04 -32.17 -30.15
N ASN A 67 13.78 -31.87 -29.08
CA ASN A 67 15.25 -31.98 -29.03
C ASN A 67 15.75 -33.41 -28.74
N GLY A 68 14.90 -34.43 -28.87
CA GLY A 68 15.27 -35.84 -28.68
C GLY A 68 15.19 -36.35 -27.25
N VAL A 69 14.71 -35.54 -26.31
CA VAL A 69 14.43 -35.94 -24.92
C VAL A 69 13.10 -36.69 -24.86
N MET A 70 13.02 -37.74 -24.05
CA MET A 70 11.75 -38.45 -23.83
C MET A 70 10.70 -37.54 -23.22
N ALA A 71 9.52 -37.48 -23.85
CA ALA A 71 8.44 -36.59 -23.46
C ALA A 71 8.08 -36.67 -21.96
N ASN A 72 8.10 -37.86 -21.35
CA ASN A 72 7.82 -38.01 -19.93
C ASN A 72 8.95 -37.41 -19.05
N ALA A 73 10.21 -37.63 -19.41
CA ALA A 73 11.35 -37.05 -18.69
C ALA A 73 11.34 -35.51 -18.79
N CYS A 74 10.97 -34.99 -19.97
CA CYS A 74 10.82 -33.56 -20.19
C CYS A 74 9.68 -32.94 -19.36
N ALA A 75 8.57 -33.67 -19.22
CA ALA A 75 7.46 -33.26 -18.37
C ALA A 75 7.85 -33.25 -16.88
N ASP A 76 8.62 -34.25 -16.42
CA ASP A 76 9.10 -34.30 -15.04
C ASP A 76 10.03 -33.14 -14.71
N GLU A 77 10.91 -32.73 -15.63
CA GLU A 77 11.78 -31.58 -15.46
C GLU A 77 10.97 -30.27 -15.32
N ILE A 78 9.98 -30.09 -16.20
CA ILE A 78 9.07 -28.94 -16.15
C ILE A 78 8.31 -28.93 -14.82
N PHE A 79 7.71 -30.06 -14.41
CA PHE A 79 6.97 -30.14 -13.15
C PHE A 79 7.86 -29.97 -11.94
N THR A 80 9.08 -30.50 -11.96
CA THR A 80 10.06 -30.27 -10.89
C THR A 80 10.35 -28.79 -10.74
N THR A 81 10.57 -28.08 -11.85
CA THR A 81 10.84 -26.63 -11.83
C THR A 81 9.65 -25.84 -11.30
N LEU A 82 8.44 -26.13 -11.79
CA LEU A 82 7.22 -25.42 -11.42
C LEU A 82 6.80 -25.72 -9.97
N ALA A 83 6.80 -27.01 -9.57
CA ALA A 83 6.41 -27.44 -8.23
C ALA A 83 7.43 -27.00 -7.18
N ARG A 84 8.74 -26.96 -7.49
CA ARG A 84 9.77 -26.44 -6.57
C ARG A 84 9.44 -25.02 -6.13
N ARG A 85 9.12 -24.15 -7.09
CA ARG A 85 8.75 -22.76 -6.84
C ARG A 85 7.38 -22.64 -6.18
N ALA A 86 6.38 -23.36 -6.69
CA ALA A 86 5.01 -23.29 -6.19
C ALA A 86 4.88 -23.77 -4.74
N TYR A 87 5.53 -24.88 -4.40
CA TYR A 87 5.50 -25.49 -3.07
C TYR A 87 6.62 -24.97 -2.17
N ARG A 88 7.55 -24.16 -2.72
CA ARG A 88 8.60 -23.44 -1.99
C ARG A 88 9.55 -24.38 -1.23
N ARG A 89 9.81 -25.56 -1.80
CA ARG A 89 10.65 -26.60 -1.22
C ARG A 89 11.18 -27.55 -2.29
N PRO A 90 12.18 -28.41 -1.99
CA PRO A 90 12.53 -29.52 -2.85
C PRO A 90 11.33 -30.40 -3.20
N VAL A 91 11.25 -30.78 -4.48
CA VAL A 91 10.19 -31.66 -5.00
C VAL A 91 10.57 -33.11 -4.70
N THR A 92 9.59 -33.88 -4.24
CA THR A 92 9.74 -35.30 -3.93
C THR A 92 9.14 -36.16 -5.05
N GLU A 93 9.48 -37.45 -5.10
CA GLU A 93 8.82 -38.37 -6.05
C GLU A 93 7.31 -38.46 -5.80
N ALA A 94 6.87 -38.32 -4.55
CA ALA A 94 5.44 -38.28 -4.22
C ALA A 94 4.74 -37.09 -4.87
N ASP A 95 5.41 -35.93 -4.94
CA ASP A 95 4.86 -34.75 -5.62
C ASP A 95 4.71 -35.00 -7.13
N LEU A 96 5.72 -35.60 -7.77
CA LEU A 96 5.68 -35.91 -9.21
C LEU A 96 4.66 -37.02 -9.54
N ALA A 97 4.58 -38.06 -8.70
CA ALA A 97 3.63 -39.15 -8.85
C ALA A 97 2.18 -38.66 -8.86
N VAL A 98 1.87 -37.57 -8.15
CA VAL A 98 0.54 -36.92 -8.20
C VAL A 98 0.30 -36.18 -9.52
N LEU A 99 1.33 -35.65 -10.18
CA LEU A 99 1.21 -34.84 -11.39
C LEU A 99 1.19 -35.66 -12.68
N ARG A 100 1.93 -36.78 -12.73
CA ARG A 100 2.06 -37.65 -13.91
C ARG A 100 0.70 -38.11 -14.49
N PRO A 101 -0.30 -38.55 -13.69
CA PRO A 101 -1.59 -38.96 -14.24
C PRO A 101 -2.34 -37.84 -14.95
N PHE A 102 -2.32 -36.61 -14.42
CA PHE A 102 -2.94 -35.44 -15.06
C PHE A 102 -2.23 -35.08 -16.37
N TYR A 103 -0.90 -35.21 -16.38
CA TYR A 103 -0.12 -35.05 -17.61
C TYR A 103 -0.49 -36.08 -18.66
N GLU A 104 -0.61 -37.36 -18.30
CA GLU A 104 -0.98 -38.43 -19.23
C GLU A 104 -2.38 -38.22 -19.80
N GLU A 105 -3.36 -37.86 -18.96
CA GLU A 105 -4.71 -37.49 -19.37
C GLU A 105 -4.68 -36.33 -20.38
N GLY A 106 -4.08 -35.19 -20.02
CA GLY A 106 -4.00 -34.05 -20.93
C GLY A 106 -3.20 -34.34 -22.20
N ARG A 107 -2.13 -35.15 -22.12
CA ARG A 107 -1.35 -35.56 -23.28
C ARG A 107 -2.17 -36.42 -24.23
N SER A 108 -2.98 -37.33 -23.72
CA SER A 108 -3.88 -38.15 -24.55
C SER A 108 -4.99 -37.31 -25.21
N GLU A 109 -5.44 -36.23 -24.56
CA GLU A 109 -6.45 -35.31 -25.10
C GLU A 109 -5.92 -34.49 -26.29
N ALA A 110 -4.78 -33.81 -26.12
CA ALA A 110 -4.29 -32.85 -27.13
C ALA A 110 -2.76 -32.66 -27.15
N GLY A 111 -1.99 -33.67 -26.75
CA GLY A 111 -0.54 -33.68 -26.86
C GLY A 111 0.21 -33.02 -25.69
N PHE A 112 1.53 -32.91 -25.84
CA PHE A 112 2.46 -32.58 -24.75
C PHE A 112 2.08 -31.34 -23.95
N GLU A 113 1.80 -30.22 -24.62
CA GLU A 113 1.47 -28.95 -23.95
C GLU A 113 0.18 -29.02 -23.15
N ARG A 114 -0.82 -29.77 -23.63
CA ARG A 114 -2.05 -30.00 -22.89
C ARG A 114 -1.81 -30.82 -21.63
N GLY A 115 -0.92 -31.81 -21.69
CA GLY A 115 -0.44 -32.53 -20.52
C GLY A 115 0.22 -31.61 -19.48
N ILE A 116 1.13 -30.74 -19.92
CA ILE A 116 1.78 -29.74 -19.03
C ILE A 116 0.74 -28.80 -18.43
N GLN A 117 -0.25 -28.35 -19.21
CA GLN A 117 -1.35 -27.51 -18.71
C GLN A 117 -2.11 -28.22 -17.58
N ARG A 118 -2.53 -29.47 -17.75
CA ARG A 118 -3.28 -30.23 -16.72
C ARG A 118 -2.46 -30.39 -15.43
N GLY A 119 -1.17 -30.70 -15.55
CA GLY A 119 -0.27 -30.77 -14.39
C GLY A 119 -0.09 -29.42 -13.70
N LEU A 120 0.05 -28.32 -14.46
CA LEU A 120 0.12 -26.97 -13.91
C LEU A 120 -1.18 -26.57 -13.20
N GLU A 121 -2.34 -26.86 -13.78
CA GLU A 121 -3.64 -26.68 -13.11
C GLU A 121 -3.67 -27.40 -11.76
N ARG A 122 -3.17 -28.65 -11.71
CA ARG A 122 -3.09 -29.42 -10.46
C ARG A 122 -2.15 -28.81 -9.42
N ILE A 123 -1.03 -28.22 -9.84
CA ILE A 123 -0.11 -27.48 -8.96
C ILE A 123 -0.82 -26.26 -8.38
N LEU A 124 -1.51 -25.47 -9.21
CA LEU A 124 -2.15 -24.22 -8.82
C LEU A 124 -3.36 -24.39 -7.87
N VAL A 125 -3.96 -25.58 -7.82
CA VAL A 125 -5.03 -25.91 -6.87
C VAL A 125 -4.54 -26.75 -5.68
N SER A 126 -3.23 -27.00 -5.58
CA SER A 126 -2.65 -27.77 -4.48
C SER A 126 -2.67 -26.97 -3.17
N PRO A 127 -3.00 -27.60 -2.02
CA PRO A 127 -2.86 -26.97 -0.72
C PRO A 127 -1.44 -26.43 -0.46
N GLU A 128 -0.41 -27.13 -0.95
CA GLU A 128 1.00 -26.72 -0.85
C GLU A 128 1.30 -25.41 -1.61
N PHE A 129 0.48 -25.06 -2.62
CA PHE A 129 0.57 -23.77 -3.30
C PHE A 129 -0.32 -22.71 -2.64
N LEU A 130 -1.59 -23.04 -2.40
CA LEU A 130 -2.62 -22.13 -1.90
C LEU A 130 -2.36 -21.64 -0.47
N PHE A 131 -1.72 -22.46 0.36
CA PHE A 131 -1.44 -22.14 1.76
C PHE A 131 0.07 -22.11 2.04
N ARG A 132 0.48 -21.24 2.96
CA ARG A 132 1.82 -21.26 3.56
C ARG A 132 1.75 -22.19 4.77
N ILE A 133 1.98 -23.47 4.53
CA ILE A 133 1.91 -24.50 5.57
C ILE A 133 3.26 -24.54 6.28
N GLU A 134 3.25 -24.17 7.56
CA GLU A 134 4.38 -24.34 8.48
C GLU A 134 4.04 -25.48 9.43
N ARG A 135 4.88 -26.53 9.50
CA ARG A 135 4.57 -27.75 10.26
C ARG A 135 5.50 -27.84 11.46
N ASP A 136 4.92 -28.12 12.63
CA ASP A 136 5.73 -28.31 13.82
C ASP A 136 6.67 -29.52 13.63
N PRO A 137 7.95 -29.39 14.04
CA PRO A 137 8.87 -30.52 14.02
C PRO A 137 8.33 -31.69 14.86
N ALA A 138 8.56 -32.93 14.40
CA ALA A 138 8.04 -34.13 15.07
C ALA A 138 8.48 -34.27 16.55
N ASN A 139 9.60 -33.64 16.94
CA ASN A 139 10.16 -33.67 18.28
C ASN A 139 10.13 -32.30 18.96
N VAL A 140 9.17 -31.44 18.62
CA VAL A 140 9.10 -30.10 19.22
C VAL A 140 8.85 -30.21 20.72
N VAL A 141 9.70 -29.53 21.51
CA VAL A 141 9.56 -29.42 22.97
C VAL A 141 8.56 -28.30 23.27
N GLU A 142 7.90 -28.34 24.43
CA GLU A 142 7.08 -27.21 24.90
C GLU A 142 7.94 -25.92 24.94
N GLY A 143 7.57 -24.93 24.11
CA GLY A 143 8.24 -23.63 24.05
C GLY A 143 8.49 -23.15 22.62
N PRO A 144 8.94 -21.89 22.45
CA PRO A 144 9.22 -21.33 21.13
C PRO A 144 10.42 -22.03 20.48
N TYR A 145 10.34 -22.28 19.17
CA TYR A 145 11.41 -22.85 18.37
C TYR A 145 11.67 -21.99 17.12
N ALA A 146 12.88 -22.07 16.59
CA ALA A 146 13.27 -21.36 15.37
C ALA A 146 12.60 -21.97 14.15
N VAL A 147 12.05 -21.14 13.27
CA VAL A 147 11.47 -21.61 12.01
C VAL A 147 12.55 -22.17 11.10
N GLY A 148 12.21 -23.17 10.30
CA GLY A 148 13.17 -23.74 9.36
C GLY A 148 13.53 -22.77 8.23
N ASP A 149 14.69 -22.94 7.61
CA ASP A 149 15.16 -22.07 6.52
C ASP A 149 14.16 -21.93 5.35
N LEU A 150 13.45 -23.01 4.99
CA LEU A 150 12.41 -22.95 3.95
C LEU A 150 11.20 -22.11 4.38
N GLU A 151 10.82 -22.18 5.66
CA GLU A 151 9.76 -21.35 6.23
C GLU A 151 10.21 -19.90 6.32
N LEU A 152 11.46 -19.65 6.72
CA LEU A 152 12.07 -18.32 6.74
C LEU A 152 12.11 -17.68 5.34
N ALA A 153 12.53 -18.44 4.32
CA ALA A 153 12.49 -17.99 2.92
C ALA A 153 11.08 -17.61 2.47
N SER A 154 10.08 -18.42 2.84
CA SER A 154 8.67 -18.12 2.56
C SER A 154 8.20 -16.87 3.31
N ARG A 155 8.54 -16.71 4.60
CA ARG A 155 8.21 -15.49 5.36
C ARG A 155 8.81 -14.25 4.71
N LEU A 156 10.09 -14.28 4.34
CA LEU A 156 10.77 -13.19 3.65
C LEU A 156 10.12 -12.82 2.32
N SER A 157 9.83 -13.81 1.46
CA SER A 157 9.30 -13.54 0.13
C SER A 157 7.90 -12.93 0.17
N PHE A 158 7.05 -13.39 1.08
CA PHE A 158 5.71 -12.83 1.21
C PHE A 158 5.70 -11.49 1.94
N PHE A 159 6.62 -11.28 2.88
CA PHE A 159 6.83 -9.99 3.51
C PHE A 159 7.30 -8.94 2.50
N LEU A 160 8.40 -9.20 1.79
CA LEU A 160 9.05 -8.17 0.96
C LEU A 160 8.46 -8.07 -0.44
N TRP A 161 8.02 -9.18 -1.04
CA TRP A 161 7.57 -9.24 -2.43
C TRP A 161 6.11 -9.60 -2.61
N SER A 162 5.38 -9.96 -1.53
CA SER A 162 4.03 -10.52 -1.62
C SER A 162 3.92 -11.65 -2.65
N SER A 163 4.98 -12.45 -2.75
CA SER A 163 5.09 -13.50 -3.76
C SER A 163 5.93 -14.66 -3.24
N ILE A 164 6.04 -15.71 -4.05
CA ILE A 164 6.90 -16.87 -3.76
C ILE A 164 8.39 -16.47 -3.81
N PRO A 165 9.27 -17.17 -3.06
CA PRO A 165 10.71 -16.96 -3.12
C PRO A 165 11.23 -17.26 -4.53
N ASP A 166 12.31 -16.57 -4.91
CA ASP A 166 13.05 -16.93 -6.12
C ASP A 166 14.01 -18.08 -5.87
N ASP A 167 14.61 -18.59 -6.95
CA ASP A 167 15.48 -19.77 -6.88
C ASP A 167 16.69 -19.52 -5.98
N GLU A 168 17.28 -18.31 -6.00
CA GLU A 168 18.41 -17.97 -5.13
C GLU A 168 18.05 -18.09 -3.64
N LEU A 169 16.91 -17.50 -3.22
CA LEU A 169 16.48 -17.59 -1.83
C LEU A 169 16.12 -19.03 -1.43
N LEU A 170 15.50 -19.80 -2.33
CA LEU A 170 15.20 -21.21 -2.12
C LEU A 170 16.47 -22.06 -2.01
N ASP A 171 17.48 -21.80 -2.84
CA ASP A 171 18.72 -22.58 -2.86
C ASP A 171 19.51 -22.36 -1.56
N VAL A 172 19.62 -21.10 -1.11
CA VAL A 172 20.23 -20.76 0.18
C VAL A 172 19.48 -21.44 1.33
N ALA A 173 18.15 -21.40 1.31
CA ALA A 173 17.33 -22.05 2.33
C ALA A 173 17.46 -23.58 2.33
N VAL A 174 17.52 -24.21 1.16
CA VAL A 174 17.72 -25.66 1.04
C VAL A 174 19.09 -26.08 1.54
N SER A 175 20.11 -25.21 1.42
CA SER A 175 21.45 -25.47 1.93
C SER A 175 21.58 -25.33 3.46
N GLY A 176 20.54 -24.83 4.14
CA GLY A 176 20.55 -24.61 5.60
C GLY A 176 21.41 -23.41 6.03
N GLN A 177 21.65 -22.46 5.11
CA GLN A 177 22.50 -21.28 5.36
C GLN A 177 21.70 -20.00 5.61
N LEU A 178 20.39 -19.99 5.35
CA LEU A 178 19.60 -18.76 5.39
C LEU A 178 19.48 -18.21 6.81
N SER A 179 19.48 -19.07 7.83
CA SER A 179 19.45 -18.66 9.24
C SER A 179 20.78 -18.07 9.74
N ASP A 180 21.86 -18.12 8.96
CA ASP A 180 23.08 -17.38 9.31
C ASP A 180 22.79 -15.86 9.24
N PRO A 181 23.10 -15.08 10.30
CA PRO A 181 22.75 -13.67 10.34
C PRO A 181 23.31 -12.84 9.18
N SER A 182 24.51 -13.16 8.69
CA SER A 182 25.14 -12.42 7.60
C SER A 182 24.50 -12.75 6.25
N VAL A 183 24.15 -14.02 6.04
CA VAL A 183 23.44 -14.50 4.84
C VAL A 183 22.02 -13.94 4.81
N LEU A 184 21.31 -13.98 5.95
CA LEU A 184 19.96 -13.44 6.08
C LEU A 184 19.93 -11.95 5.72
N GLN A 185 20.85 -11.17 6.29
CA GLN A 185 20.96 -9.74 5.99
C GLN A 185 21.21 -9.51 4.50
N GLY A 186 22.17 -10.23 3.89
CA GLY A 186 22.46 -10.09 2.47
C GLY A 186 21.25 -10.42 1.57
N GLN A 187 20.46 -11.42 1.94
CA GLN A 187 19.22 -11.74 1.22
C GLN A 187 18.15 -10.65 1.39
N VAL A 188 17.96 -10.08 2.59
CA VAL A 188 17.04 -8.96 2.82
C VAL A 188 17.42 -7.75 1.97
N GLU A 189 18.69 -7.36 1.98
CA GLU A 189 19.21 -6.23 1.19
C GLU A 189 18.99 -6.43 -0.31
N ARG A 190 19.33 -7.62 -0.82
CA ARG A 190 19.08 -8.00 -2.22
C ARG A 190 17.59 -7.90 -2.57
N MET A 191 16.73 -8.43 -1.70
CA MET A 191 15.29 -8.46 -1.94
C MET A 191 14.66 -7.07 -1.90
N MET A 192 15.13 -6.19 -1.02
CA MET A 192 14.70 -4.79 -0.95
C MET A 192 15.12 -3.98 -2.19
N ALA A 193 16.27 -4.31 -2.80
CA ALA A 193 16.73 -3.68 -4.04
C ALA A 193 15.98 -4.16 -5.30
N ASP A 194 15.32 -5.32 -5.24
CA ASP A 194 14.56 -5.88 -6.37
C ASP A 194 13.28 -5.07 -6.64
N PRO A 195 12.91 -4.82 -7.91
CA PRO A 195 11.67 -4.12 -8.26
C PRO A 195 10.40 -4.69 -7.62
N ARG A 196 10.38 -5.98 -7.28
CA ARG A 196 9.28 -6.65 -6.56
C ARG A 196 9.04 -6.09 -5.15
N ALA A 197 10.02 -5.43 -4.53
CA ALA A 197 9.87 -4.75 -3.23
C ALA A 197 8.81 -3.64 -3.26
N ARG A 198 8.41 -3.17 -4.45
CA ARG A 198 7.24 -2.29 -4.63
C ARG A 198 5.94 -2.90 -4.08
N ALA A 199 5.89 -4.21 -3.83
CA ALA A 199 4.80 -4.85 -3.11
C ALA A 199 4.56 -4.23 -1.72
N LEU A 200 5.59 -3.75 -1.02
CA LEU A 200 5.43 -3.04 0.26
C LEU A 200 4.63 -1.73 0.10
N VAL A 201 4.69 -1.09 -1.07
CA VAL A 201 3.86 0.08 -1.38
C VAL A 201 2.43 -0.36 -1.70
N ASN A 202 2.29 -1.25 -2.68
CA ASN A 202 0.99 -1.61 -3.26
C ASN A 202 0.10 -2.43 -2.29
N ASN A 203 0.71 -3.12 -1.33
CA ASN A 203 0.02 -3.97 -0.36
C ASN A 203 0.09 -3.40 1.05
N PHE A 204 1.29 -3.27 1.62
CA PHE A 204 1.41 -2.81 3.01
C PHE A 204 0.94 -1.35 3.16
N ALA A 205 1.56 -0.40 2.47
CA ALA A 205 1.22 1.01 2.63
C ALA A 205 -0.22 1.32 2.20
N ALA A 206 -0.69 0.71 1.11
CA ALA A 206 -2.07 0.85 0.65
C ALA A 206 -3.11 0.34 1.66
N GLN A 207 -2.80 -0.71 2.44
CA GLN A 207 -3.67 -1.18 3.53
C GLN A 207 -3.54 -0.31 4.77
N TRP A 208 -2.31 -0.03 5.21
CA TRP A 208 -2.03 0.77 6.40
C TRP A 208 -2.65 2.17 6.30
N LEU A 209 -2.51 2.85 5.16
CA LEU A 209 -2.97 4.22 4.99
C LEU A 209 -4.39 4.32 4.38
N TYR A 210 -5.07 3.19 4.20
CA TYR A 210 -6.39 3.10 3.56
C TYR A 210 -6.44 3.74 2.16
N LEU A 211 -5.37 3.61 1.37
CA LEU A 211 -5.30 4.25 0.04
C LEU A 211 -6.30 3.67 -0.95
N ARG A 212 -6.69 2.41 -0.76
CA ARG A 212 -7.69 1.72 -1.60
C ARG A 212 -9.06 2.38 -1.47
N ASP A 213 -9.38 2.89 -0.29
CA ASP A 213 -10.66 3.52 0.04
C ASP A 213 -10.79 4.92 -0.59
N VAL A 214 -9.68 5.54 -1.04
CA VAL A 214 -9.71 6.78 -1.83
C VAL A 214 -10.54 6.58 -3.10
N THR A 215 -10.55 5.36 -3.65
CA THR A 215 -11.35 5.05 -4.85
C THR A 215 -12.85 5.09 -4.62
N GLU A 216 -13.28 4.86 -3.38
CA GLU A 216 -14.69 4.80 -2.98
C GLU A 216 -15.24 6.16 -2.53
N LYS A 217 -14.38 7.17 -2.36
CA LYS A 217 -14.82 8.50 -1.91
C LYS A 217 -15.62 9.21 -3.00
N GLU A 218 -16.81 9.70 -2.69
CA GLU A 218 -17.62 10.49 -3.64
C GLU A 218 -17.84 11.91 -3.11
N PRO A 219 -16.87 12.84 -3.27
CA PRO A 219 -17.11 14.25 -3.03
C PRO A 219 -18.31 14.75 -3.84
N ASP A 220 -19.20 15.49 -3.19
CA ASP A 220 -20.42 15.99 -3.81
C ASP A 220 -20.05 17.02 -4.90
N PRO A 221 -20.45 16.80 -6.17
CA PRO A 221 -20.10 17.69 -7.27
C PRO A 221 -20.66 19.12 -7.15
N GLY A 222 -21.69 19.33 -6.33
CA GLY A 222 -22.23 20.65 -6.02
C GLY A 222 -21.30 21.48 -5.15
N PHE A 223 -20.54 20.84 -4.25
CA PHE A 223 -19.55 21.51 -3.40
C PHE A 223 -18.13 21.46 -4.00
N PHE A 224 -17.79 20.36 -4.68
CA PHE A 224 -16.45 20.06 -5.19
C PHE A 224 -16.46 19.78 -6.70
N PRO A 225 -16.87 20.73 -7.55
CA PRO A 225 -17.03 20.51 -9.00
C PRO A 225 -15.70 20.22 -9.72
N SER A 226 -14.57 20.53 -9.10
CA SER A 226 -13.23 20.25 -9.63
C SER A 226 -12.71 18.85 -9.28
N PHE A 227 -13.49 18.02 -8.57
CA PHE A 227 -13.10 16.65 -8.25
C PHE A 227 -13.58 15.70 -9.36
N ASP A 228 -12.63 15.00 -9.98
CA ASP A 228 -12.88 14.05 -11.07
C ASP A 228 -12.04 12.78 -10.89
N GLU A 229 -12.28 11.79 -11.76
CA GLU A 229 -11.58 10.50 -11.69
C GLU A 229 -10.07 10.63 -11.94
N ASN A 230 -9.63 11.60 -12.76
CA ASN A 230 -8.20 11.83 -13.01
C ASN A 230 -7.50 12.38 -11.75
N LEU A 231 -8.18 13.23 -10.97
CA LEU A 231 -7.67 13.74 -9.70
C LEU A 231 -7.58 12.63 -8.66
N ARG A 232 -8.62 11.78 -8.56
CA ARG A 232 -8.64 10.62 -7.67
C ARG A 232 -7.46 9.67 -7.95
N GLN A 233 -7.26 9.30 -9.22
CA GLN A 233 -6.11 8.48 -9.61
C GLN A 233 -4.79 9.18 -9.34
N ALA A 234 -4.74 10.51 -9.51
CA ALA A 234 -3.54 11.26 -9.23
C ALA A 234 -3.20 11.32 -7.72
N PHE A 235 -4.20 11.40 -6.84
CA PHE A 235 -4.01 11.28 -5.40
C PHE A 235 -3.41 9.94 -5.00
N GLN A 236 -3.94 8.83 -5.54
CA GLN A 236 -3.40 7.51 -5.24
C GLN A 236 -1.96 7.37 -5.73
N ASN A 237 -1.68 7.75 -6.98
CA ASN A 237 -0.34 7.67 -7.56
C ASN A 237 0.68 8.57 -6.85
N GLU A 238 0.27 9.74 -6.35
CA GLU A 238 1.12 10.61 -5.54
C GLU A 238 1.63 9.85 -4.31
N THR A 239 0.72 9.29 -3.51
CA THR A 239 1.09 8.59 -2.27
C THR A 239 1.94 7.35 -2.55
N GLU A 240 1.59 6.57 -3.57
CA GLU A 240 2.37 5.37 -3.94
C GLU A 240 3.79 5.73 -4.38
N LEU A 241 3.97 6.73 -5.25
CA LEU A 241 5.30 7.16 -5.69
C LEU A 241 6.11 7.80 -4.55
N PHE A 242 5.44 8.54 -3.67
CA PHE A 242 6.08 9.12 -2.51
C PHE A 242 6.66 8.05 -1.59
N ILE A 243 5.88 7.02 -1.25
CA ILE A 243 6.34 5.93 -0.38
C ILE A 243 7.38 5.05 -1.09
N ASP A 244 7.21 4.77 -2.39
CA ASP A 244 8.21 4.05 -3.21
C ASP A 244 9.56 4.80 -3.20
N SER A 245 9.55 6.13 -3.21
CA SER A 245 10.78 6.93 -3.12
C SER A 245 11.48 6.77 -1.77
N VAL A 246 10.74 6.84 -0.65
CA VAL A 246 11.31 6.65 0.69
C VAL A 246 11.86 5.24 0.84
N LEU A 247 11.18 4.23 0.29
CA LEU A 247 11.65 2.84 0.35
C LEU A 247 12.90 2.61 -0.50
N ARG A 248 12.91 3.06 -1.77
CA ARG A 248 14.00 2.79 -2.72
C ARG A 248 15.26 3.62 -2.45
N GLU A 249 15.10 4.83 -1.95
CA GLU A 249 16.22 5.70 -1.58
C GLU A 249 16.72 5.41 -0.16
N ASP A 250 16.17 4.38 0.50
CA ASP A 250 16.37 4.07 1.90
C ASP A 250 16.25 5.31 2.79
N GLY A 251 15.19 6.10 2.59
CA GLY A 251 14.89 7.30 3.36
C GLY A 251 14.60 7.00 4.83
N GLN A 252 14.54 8.06 5.64
CA GLN A 252 14.11 7.92 7.03
C GLN A 252 12.60 7.69 7.03
N VAL A 253 12.10 6.80 7.89
CA VAL A 253 10.65 6.58 8.03
C VAL A 253 9.95 7.89 8.37
N THR A 254 10.57 8.77 9.16
CA THR A 254 10.07 10.11 9.51
C THR A 254 9.92 11.06 8.31
N ASP A 255 10.53 10.76 7.16
CA ASP A 255 10.32 11.51 5.92
C ASP A 255 8.86 11.40 5.45
N LEU A 256 8.15 10.31 5.80
CA LEU A 256 6.72 10.17 5.55
C LEU A 256 5.89 11.29 6.19
N LEU A 257 6.39 11.95 7.23
CA LEU A 257 5.77 13.14 7.81
C LEU A 257 6.45 14.42 7.32
N SER A 258 7.78 14.44 7.26
CA SER A 258 8.57 15.67 7.14
C SER A 258 9.00 16.07 5.74
N ALA A 259 8.94 15.15 4.76
CA ALA A 259 9.47 15.39 3.43
C ALA A 259 8.92 16.67 2.82
N ASP A 260 9.84 17.43 2.23
CA ASP A 260 9.58 18.70 1.55
C ASP A 260 9.42 18.53 0.04
N TYR A 261 9.04 17.34 -0.39
CA TYR A 261 8.81 16.98 -1.77
C TYR A 261 7.66 15.98 -1.90
N THR A 262 7.05 15.95 -3.09
CA THR A 262 6.06 14.93 -3.47
C THR A 262 6.17 14.63 -4.97
N PHE A 263 5.29 13.80 -5.50
CA PHE A 263 5.22 13.45 -6.91
C PHE A 263 3.96 14.02 -7.55
N LEU A 264 4.15 14.88 -8.55
CA LEU A 264 3.04 15.58 -9.21
C LEU A 264 3.06 15.36 -10.72
N ASN A 265 1.87 15.19 -11.29
CA ASN A 265 1.60 15.48 -12.70
C ASN A 265 0.87 16.84 -12.81
N GLU A 266 0.61 17.31 -14.03
CA GLU A 266 -0.02 18.62 -14.25
C GLU A 266 -1.41 18.74 -13.59
N ARG A 267 -2.22 17.68 -13.63
CA ARG A 267 -3.59 17.69 -13.06
C ARG A 267 -3.56 17.93 -11.56
N LEU A 268 -2.65 17.28 -10.86
CA LEU A 268 -2.49 17.41 -9.42
C LEU A 268 -1.79 18.70 -9.03
N ALA A 269 -0.77 19.11 -9.79
CA ALA A 269 -0.08 20.38 -9.55
C ALA A 269 -1.03 21.58 -9.66
N LYS A 270 -1.92 21.60 -10.66
CA LYS A 270 -3.00 22.61 -10.76
C LYS A 270 -3.93 22.59 -9.55
N HIS A 271 -4.29 21.41 -9.08
CA HIS A 271 -5.14 21.25 -7.89
C HIS A 271 -4.47 21.79 -6.63
N TYR A 272 -3.16 21.62 -6.50
CA TYR A 272 -2.37 22.12 -5.37
C TYR A 272 -1.92 23.57 -5.52
N GLY A 273 -2.10 24.20 -6.68
CA GLY A 273 -1.61 25.56 -6.95
C GLY A 273 -0.10 25.63 -7.16
N ILE A 274 0.55 24.52 -7.53
CA ILE A 274 2.00 24.44 -7.75
C ILE A 274 2.28 24.70 -9.25
N PRO A 275 2.97 25.79 -9.62
CA PRO A 275 3.21 26.13 -11.01
C PRO A 275 4.30 25.26 -11.64
N HIS A 276 4.48 25.41 -12.96
CA HIS A 276 5.61 24.85 -13.73
C HIS A 276 5.68 23.31 -13.83
N VAL A 277 4.58 22.59 -13.60
CA VAL A 277 4.46 21.15 -13.85
C VAL A 277 3.53 20.92 -15.04
N TYR A 278 4.03 20.26 -16.09
CA TYR A 278 3.31 20.10 -17.37
C TYR A 278 3.30 18.64 -17.84
N GLY A 279 2.16 18.18 -18.34
CA GLY A 279 1.94 16.83 -18.85
C GLY A 279 1.49 15.81 -17.79
N SER A 280 1.15 14.62 -18.26
CA SER A 280 0.54 13.54 -17.47
C SER A 280 1.51 12.73 -16.62
N HIS A 281 2.83 12.81 -16.89
CA HIS A 281 3.83 12.06 -16.15
C HIS A 281 4.10 12.68 -14.77
N PHE A 282 4.23 11.81 -13.77
CA PHE A 282 4.62 12.21 -12.42
C PHE A 282 6.11 12.54 -12.36
N ARG A 283 6.46 13.54 -11.56
CA ARG A 283 7.85 13.89 -11.24
C ARG A 283 7.97 14.36 -9.81
N ARG A 284 9.15 14.19 -9.23
CA ARG A 284 9.48 14.74 -7.91
C ARG A 284 9.47 16.27 -7.98
N VAL A 285 8.73 16.92 -7.09
CA VAL A 285 8.57 18.37 -7.02
C VAL A 285 8.80 18.81 -5.58
N SER A 286 9.55 19.92 -5.41
CA SER A 286 9.73 20.54 -4.09
C SER A 286 8.45 21.22 -3.63
N LEU A 287 8.16 21.08 -2.34
CA LEU A 287 7.05 21.67 -1.59
C LEU A 287 7.53 22.84 -0.72
N ALA A 288 8.74 23.34 -0.96
CA ALA A 288 9.27 24.53 -0.29
C ALA A 288 8.32 25.72 -0.50
N GLY A 289 7.99 26.43 0.58
CA GLY A 289 7.04 27.53 0.56
C GLY A 289 5.56 27.11 0.49
N THR A 290 5.25 25.83 0.73
CA THR A 290 3.89 25.31 0.86
C THR A 290 3.69 24.60 2.20
N GLU A 291 2.44 24.48 2.61
CA GLU A 291 1.99 23.82 3.84
C GLU A 291 1.76 22.31 3.63
N ARG A 292 2.07 21.79 2.43
CA ARG A 292 1.88 20.40 2.04
C ARG A 292 3.17 19.63 2.29
N ARG A 293 3.32 18.96 3.42
CA ARG A 293 4.50 18.12 3.69
C ARG A 293 4.11 16.75 4.16
N GLY A 294 4.87 15.74 3.72
CA GLY A 294 4.60 14.34 4.00
C GLY A 294 3.17 13.92 3.69
N LEU A 295 2.71 12.87 4.36
CA LEU A 295 1.38 12.27 4.18
C LEU A 295 0.24 13.24 4.54
N LEU A 296 0.43 14.10 5.54
CA LEU A 296 -0.62 15.01 6.04
C LEU A 296 -0.93 16.17 5.08
N GLY A 297 -0.04 16.44 4.12
CA GLY A 297 -0.25 17.44 3.06
C GLY A 297 -0.91 16.89 1.79
N GLN A 298 -1.08 15.57 1.68
CA GLN A 298 -1.56 14.92 0.45
C GLN A 298 -3.07 14.91 0.36
N GLY A 299 -3.60 15.31 -0.80
CA GLY A 299 -5.01 15.39 -1.10
C GLY A 299 -5.75 14.06 -0.95
N GLY A 300 -5.10 12.94 -1.28
CA GLY A 300 -5.68 11.60 -1.09
C GLY A 300 -6.05 11.31 0.36
N ILE A 301 -5.13 11.58 1.29
CA ILE A 301 -5.35 11.41 2.74
C ILE A 301 -6.39 12.40 3.26
N LEU A 302 -6.32 13.66 2.81
CA LEU A 302 -7.26 14.72 3.20
C LEU A 302 -8.70 14.42 2.74
N THR A 303 -8.87 13.82 1.55
CA THR A 303 -10.16 13.36 1.03
C THR A 303 -10.65 12.11 1.71
N LEU A 304 -9.77 11.12 1.93
CA LEU A 304 -10.08 9.90 2.66
C LEU A 304 -10.70 10.21 4.04
N THR A 305 -10.20 11.24 4.70
CA THR A 305 -10.57 11.66 6.06
C THR A 305 -11.64 12.77 6.09
N SER A 306 -12.38 12.97 5.00
CA SER A 306 -13.47 13.96 4.92
C SER A 306 -14.80 13.31 4.52
N TYR A 307 -15.89 14.05 4.71
CA TYR A 307 -17.21 13.69 4.18
C TYR A 307 -17.35 14.20 2.74
N ALA A 308 -18.39 13.72 2.04
CA ALA A 308 -18.68 14.14 0.66
C ALA A 308 -18.89 15.65 0.50
N THR A 309 -19.43 16.33 1.51
CA THR A 309 -19.84 17.73 1.45
C THR A 309 -18.97 18.68 2.27
N ARG A 310 -18.11 18.16 3.16
CA ARG A 310 -17.34 18.97 4.12
C ARG A 310 -16.15 18.24 4.72
N THR A 311 -15.25 19.00 5.34
CA THR A 311 -14.16 18.46 6.18
C THR A 311 -14.69 17.72 7.40
N SER A 312 -13.81 16.95 8.06
CA SER A 312 -14.10 16.31 9.34
C SER A 312 -12.86 16.29 10.22
N PRO A 313 -12.72 17.23 11.17
CA PRO A 313 -11.65 17.21 12.17
C PRO A 313 -11.60 15.89 12.95
N VAL A 314 -12.77 15.31 13.20
CA VAL A 314 -12.92 14.03 13.89
C VAL A 314 -12.28 12.89 13.09
N LEU A 315 -12.62 12.74 11.81
CA LEU A 315 -12.06 11.66 10.99
C LEU A 315 -10.56 11.86 10.72
N ARG A 316 -10.11 13.11 10.56
CA ARG A 316 -8.70 13.46 10.42
C ARG A 316 -7.89 13.11 11.66
N GLY A 317 -8.35 13.57 12.82
CA GLY A 317 -7.73 13.27 14.11
C GLY A 317 -7.71 11.77 14.39
N LYS A 318 -8.82 11.07 14.13
CA LYS A 318 -8.91 9.61 14.28
C LYS A 318 -7.84 8.93 13.42
N TRP A 319 -7.75 9.31 12.15
CA TRP A 319 -6.79 8.73 11.23
C TRP A 319 -5.34 8.96 11.69
N ILE A 320 -5.02 10.15 12.22
CA ILE A 320 -3.69 10.44 12.80
C ILE A 320 -3.42 9.54 14.01
N LEU A 321 -4.36 9.47 14.96
CA LEU A 321 -4.22 8.67 16.16
C LEU A 321 -4.04 7.17 15.83
N GLU A 322 -4.81 6.67 14.88
CA GLU A 322 -4.82 5.25 14.48
C GLU A 322 -3.62 4.87 13.62
N ASN A 323 -3.25 5.70 12.64
CA ASN A 323 -2.27 5.34 11.62
C ASN A 323 -0.88 5.91 11.88
N LEU A 324 -0.76 6.97 12.69
CA LEU A 324 0.54 7.60 12.99
C LEU A 324 0.97 7.44 14.45
N LEU A 325 0.05 7.10 15.37
CA LEU A 325 0.33 7.10 16.81
C LEU A 325 -0.08 5.80 17.54
N SER A 326 -0.62 4.78 16.84
CA SER A 326 -1.08 3.51 17.41
C SER A 326 -2.01 3.66 18.62
N SER A 327 -2.83 4.72 18.64
CA SER A 327 -3.72 5.04 19.75
C SER A 327 -5.15 5.28 19.24
N PRO A 328 -5.77 4.30 18.54
CA PRO A 328 -7.09 4.49 17.97
C PRO A 328 -8.11 4.86 19.06
N PRO A 329 -8.99 5.85 18.82
CA PRO A 329 -10.07 6.16 19.76
C PRO A 329 -11.03 4.97 19.87
N PRO A 330 -11.75 4.82 21.00
CA PRO A 330 -12.78 3.79 21.13
C PRO A 330 -13.89 4.01 20.09
N PRO A 331 -14.66 2.94 19.76
CA PRO A 331 -15.79 3.08 18.85
C PRO A 331 -16.79 4.11 19.39
N PRO A 332 -17.44 4.89 18.50
CA PRO A 332 -18.41 5.87 18.92
C PRO A 332 -19.59 5.23 19.67
N PRO A 333 -20.23 5.96 20.61
CA PRO A 333 -21.50 5.54 21.19
C PRO A 333 -22.57 5.35 20.10
N PRO A 334 -23.59 4.48 20.33
CA PRO A 334 -24.75 4.42 19.44
C PRO A 334 -25.50 5.77 19.44
N ASP A 335 -26.18 6.07 18.33
CA ASP A 335 -27.09 7.22 18.18
C ASP A 335 -26.45 8.61 18.40
N ILE A 336 -25.30 8.87 17.79
CA ILE A 336 -24.67 10.20 17.83
C ILE A 336 -25.53 11.21 17.05
N PRO A 337 -25.94 12.34 17.67
CA PRO A 337 -26.67 13.39 16.95
C PRO A 337 -25.79 14.08 15.92
N SER A 338 -26.40 14.56 14.83
CA SER A 338 -25.72 15.41 13.85
C SER A 338 -25.12 16.66 14.51
N LEU A 339 -23.99 17.12 13.97
CA LEU A 339 -23.39 18.40 14.36
C LEU A 339 -24.36 19.56 14.11
N ALA A 340 -24.43 20.49 15.06
CA ALA A 340 -25.18 21.73 14.90
C ALA A 340 -24.55 22.55 13.77
N GLU A 341 -25.36 22.95 12.80
CA GLU A 341 -24.92 23.77 11.67
C GLU A 341 -25.12 25.26 11.93
N THR A 342 -26.01 25.62 12.85
CA THR A 342 -26.33 27.01 13.20
C THR A 342 -26.36 27.25 14.71
N THR A 343 -26.21 28.52 15.09
CA THR A 343 -26.55 29.01 16.42
C THR A 343 -28.06 28.90 16.67
N ASP A 344 -28.48 29.11 17.91
CA ASP A 344 -29.90 29.14 18.27
C ASP A 344 -30.62 30.35 17.63
N GLU A 345 -29.85 31.35 17.16
CA GLU A 345 -30.30 32.54 16.42
C GLU A 345 -30.27 32.35 14.89
N GLY A 346 -29.82 31.19 14.39
CA GLY A 346 -29.83 30.82 12.97
C GLY A 346 -28.57 31.22 12.18
N GLU A 347 -27.51 31.69 12.83
CA GLU A 347 -26.23 32.02 12.19
C GLU A 347 -25.41 30.76 11.95
N ALA A 348 -24.70 30.65 10.82
CA ALA A 348 -23.88 29.48 10.50
C ALA A 348 -22.69 29.36 11.46
N LEU A 349 -22.54 28.18 12.09
CA LEU A 349 -21.39 27.90 12.95
C LEU A 349 -20.16 27.53 12.12
N SER A 350 -18.97 27.97 12.53
CA SER A 350 -17.74 27.33 12.04
C SER A 350 -17.66 25.88 12.50
N MET A 351 -16.89 25.08 11.75
CA MET A 351 -16.60 23.69 12.12
C MET A 351 -16.01 23.58 13.53
N ARG A 352 -15.16 24.52 13.94
CA ARG A 352 -14.61 24.59 15.30
C ARG A 352 -15.70 24.84 16.34
N ALA A 353 -16.51 25.89 16.16
CA ALA A 353 -17.59 26.22 17.10
C ALA A 353 -18.64 25.09 17.21
N ALA A 354 -18.99 24.44 16.08
CA ALA A 354 -19.87 23.29 16.07
C ALA A 354 -19.32 22.10 16.86
N MET A 355 -18.02 21.79 16.69
CA MET A 355 -17.35 20.73 17.45
C MET A 355 -17.18 21.06 18.93
N GLU A 356 -16.92 22.33 19.26
CA GLU A 356 -16.84 22.81 20.64
C GLU A 356 -18.19 22.73 21.36
N LYS A 357 -19.29 23.08 20.67
CA LYS A 357 -20.65 22.84 21.16
C LYS A 357 -20.91 21.34 21.33
N HIS A 358 -20.48 20.49 20.40
CA HIS A 358 -20.67 19.04 20.50
C HIS A 358 -19.91 18.42 21.70
N ARG A 359 -18.69 18.85 21.97
CA ARG A 359 -17.88 18.34 23.09
C ARG A 359 -18.27 18.91 24.46
N SER A 360 -19.26 19.82 24.54
CA SER A 360 -19.75 20.29 25.84
C SER A 360 -20.37 19.14 26.64
N ASN A 361 -20.74 18.03 25.98
CA ASN A 361 -21.08 16.79 26.62
C ASN A 361 -19.81 16.07 27.14
N PRO A 362 -19.68 15.84 28.46
CA PRO A 362 -18.52 15.16 29.05
C PRO A 362 -18.23 13.77 28.46
N ALA A 363 -19.26 13.05 28.00
CA ALA A 363 -19.09 11.75 27.36
C ALA A 363 -18.27 11.86 26.06
N CYS A 364 -18.51 12.90 25.26
CA CYS A 364 -17.79 13.15 24.00
C CYS A 364 -16.40 13.74 24.25
N ALA A 365 -16.26 14.65 25.22
CA ALA A 365 -15.00 15.35 25.50
C ALA A 365 -13.82 14.41 25.80
N SER A 366 -14.08 13.28 26.45
CA SER A 366 -13.06 12.29 26.86
C SER A 366 -12.17 11.84 25.70
N CYS A 367 -12.76 11.58 24.54
CA CYS A 367 -12.04 11.10 23.35
C CYS A 367 -11.68 12.26 22.40
N HIS A 368 -12.59 13.22 22.24
CA HIS A 368 -12.40 14.35 21.33
C HIS A 368 -11.28 15.30 21.74
N SER A 369 -10.95 15.39 23.03
CA SER A 369 -9.83 16.21 23.53
C SER A 369 -8.48 15.83 22.92
N GLN A 370 -8.28 14.56 22.54
CA GLN A 370 -7.04 14.08 21.92
C GLN A 370 -7.09 14.12 20.39
N MET A 371 -8.29 13.97 19.83
CA MET A 371 -8.51 13.78 18.40
C MET A 371 -8.71 15.11 17.67
N ASP A 372 -9.59 15.96 18.18
CA ASP A 372 -10.02 17.17 17.49
C ASP A 372 -8.87 18.18 17.29
N PRO A 373 -7.94 18.41 18.25
CA PRO A 373 -6.82 19.33 18.02
C PRO A 373 -5.97 18.94 16.80
N LEU A 374 -5.75 17.64 16.58
CA LEU A 374 -5.01 17.13 15.42
C LEU A 374 -5.79 17.35 14.11
N GLY A 375 -7.11 17.18 14.16
CA GLY A 375 -7.98 17.46 13.03
C GLY A 375 -8.06 18.95 12.68
N PHE A 376 -8.13 19.81 13.69
CA PHE A 376 -8.21 21.27 13.52
C PHE A 376 -6.95 21.84 12.88
N ALA A 377 -5.77 21.30 13.18
CA ALA A 377 -4.52 21.68 12.51
C ALA A 377 -4.61 21.56 10.98
N LEU A 378 -5.46 20.66 10.48
CA LEU A 378 -5.61 20.39 9.05
C LEU A 378 -6.78 21.14 8.42
N GLU A 379 -7.56 21.93 9.16
CA GLU A 379 -8.80 22.54 8.63
C GLU A 379 -8.56 23.56 7.51
N ASN A 380 -7.35 24.10 7.39
CA ASN A 380 -6.93 24.88 6.23
C ASN A 380 -6.91 24.08 4.93
N PHE A 381 -6.99 22.76 4.98
CA PHE A 381 -7.29 21.92 3.81
C PHE A 381 -8.79 21.61 3.74
N ASP A 382 -9.43 21.90 2.61
CA ASP A 382 -10.83 21.53 2.34
C ASP A 382 -11.00 20.00 2.17
N ALA A 383 -12.23 19.53 1.92
CA ALA A 383 -12.52 18.11 1.82
C ALA A 383 -11.83 17.41 0.64
N ILE A 384 -11.38 18.15 -0.38
CA ILE A 384 -10.58 17.64 -1.49
C ILE A 384 -9.12 18.05 -1.39
N GLY A 385 -8.70 18.49 -0.20
CA GLY A 385 -7.33 18.83 0.12
C GLY A 385 -6.81 20.13 -0.49
N ARG A 386 -7.65 21.08 -0.94
CA ARG A 386 -7.20 22.42 -1.36
C ARG A 386 -6.99 23.32 -0.15
N TRP A 387 -6.01 24.22 -0.25
CA TRP A 387 -5.76 25.19 0.81
C TRP A 387 -6.84 26.29 0.85
N ARG A 388 -7.22 26.70 2.05
CA ARG A 388 -8.20 27.76 2.35
C ARG A 388 -7.86 28.46 3.66
N THR A 389 -8.26 29.73 3.76
CA THR A 389 -8.12 30.54 4.99
C THR A 389 -9.43 30.82 5.69
N ARG A 390 -10.57 30.55 5.02
CA ARG A 390 -11.92 30.73 5.55
C ARG A 390 -12.75 29.46 5.47
N GLY A 391 -13.54 29.26 6.52
CA GLY A 391 -14.47 28.15 6.69
C GLY A 391 -15.72 28.24 5.82
N GLU A 392 -16.58 27.24 5.94
CA GLU A 392 -17.91 27.17 5.32
C GLU A 392 -18.83 28.30 5.85
N SER A 393 -18.65 28.70 7.12
CA SER A 393 -19.30 29.87 7.73
C SER A 393 -18.66 31.21 7.31
N ASN A 394 -17.68 31.20 6.40
CA ASN A 394 -16.86 32.35 5.99
C ASN A 394 -16.02 32.98 7.13
N GLU A 395 -15.95 32.36 8.30
CA GLU A 395 -15.03 32.76 9.38
C GLU A 395 -13.59 32.40 9.06
N THR A 396 -12.62 33.12 9.62
CA THR A 396 -11.20 32.74 9.53
C THR A 396 -11.00 31.40 10.24
N ILE A 397 -10.24 30.50 9.62
CA ILE A 397 -9.95 29.19 10.20
C ILE A 397 -8.97 29.36 11.35
N ASP A 398 -9.38 28.91 12.53
CA ASP A 398 -8.50 28.69 13.68
C ASP A 398 -7.96 27.25 13.62
N ALA A 399 -6.67 27.12 13.29
CA ALA A 399 -5.96 25.85 13.19
C ALA A 399 -5.08 25.55 14.42
N THR A 400 -5.33 26.23 15.55
CA THR A 400 -4.58 26.00 16.79
C THR A 400 -4.99 24.68 17.46
N GLY A 401 -4.04 24.06 18.14
CA GLY A 401 -4.28 22.86 18.92
C GLY A 401 -3.21 22.64 20.00
N VAL A 402 -3.49 21.68 20.89
CA VAL A 402 -2.61 21.33 22.00
C VAL A 402 -2.53 19.80 22.07
N LEU A 403 -1.31 19.27 22.12
CA LEU A 403 -1.07 17.84 22.34
C LEU A 403 -1.33 17.46 23.81
N PRO A 404 -1.53 16.18 24.14
CA PRO A 404 -1.77 15.73 25.52
C PRO A 404 -0.65 16.09 26.52
N ASP A 405 0.57 16.35 26.03
CA ASP A 405 1.71 16.78 26.84
C ASP A 405 1.76 18.31 27.08
N GLY A 406 0.79 19.06 26.55
CA GLY A 406 0.70 20.51 26.66
C GLY A 406 1.41 21.27 25.54
N THR A 407 2.03 20.61 24.56
CA THR A 407 2.65 21.27 23.42
C THR A 407 1.58 21.92 22.55
N ALA A 408 1.56 23.25 22.51
CA ALA A 408 0.73 24.02 21.58
C ALA A 408 1.33 24.04 20.18
N PHE A 409 0.47 24.14 19.17
CA PHE A 409 0.83 24.28 17.76
C PHE A 409 -0.25 25.05 16.99
N GLU A 410 0.13 25.67 15.87
CA GLU A 410 -0.77 26.26 14.90
C GLU A 410 -0.56 25.66 13.50
N GLY A 411 -1.60 25.03 12.96
CA GLY A 411 -1.60 24.49 11.61
C GLY A 411 -0.77 23.20 11.41
N PRO A 412 -0.68 22.72 10.15
CA PRO A 412 -0.10 21.42 9.84
C PRO A 412 1.40 21.36 10.10
N ASP A 413 2.11 22.47 9.89
CA ASP A 413 3.57 22.52 9.99
C ASP A 413 4.06 22.43 11.43
N GLU A 414 3.48 23.21 12.34
CA GLU A 414 3.84 23.15 13.75
C GLU A 414 3.34 21.85 14.41
N MET A 415 2.15 21.36 14.04
CA MET A 415 1.66 20.06 14.52
C MET A 415 2.63 18.94 14.15
N ARG A 416 3.06 18.90 12.88
CA ARG A 416 4.06 17.91 12.44
C ARG A 416 5.36 18.05 13.20
N ALA A 417 5.87 19.27 13.37
CA ALA A 417 7.09 19.51 14.14
C ALA A 417 6.94 19.03 15.60
N ALA A 418 5.76 19.21 16.21
CA ALA A 418 5.46 18.70 17.53
C ALA A 418 5.44 17.16 17.59
N LEU A 419 4.81 16.49 16.61
CA LEU A 419 4.85 15.02 16.50
C LEU A 419 6.28 14.48 16.34
N LEU A 420 7.11 15.17 15.56
CA LEU A 420 8.51 14.78 15.32
C LEU A 420 9.46 15.06 16.49
N LYS A 421 9.01 15.70 17.57
CA LYS A 421 9.78 15.74 18.84
C LYS A 421 9.89 14.37 19.49
N HIS A 422 8.96 13.47 19.19
CA HIS A 422 8.92 12.08 19.65
C HIS A 422 8.82 11.11 18.46
N PRO A 423 9.86 11.05 17.60
CA PRO A 423 9.82 10.28 16.37
C PRO A 423 9.65 8.78 16.62
N ASP A 424 10.07 8.30 17.80
CA ASP A 424 9.91 6.94 18.27
C ASP A 424 8.44 6.49 18.33
N ARG A 425 7.49 7.40 18.59
CA ARG A 425 6.05 7.08 18.58
C ARG A 425 5.58 6.75 17.17
N PHE A 426 5.91 7.61 16.22
CA PHE A 426 5.53 7.39 14.81
C PHE A 426 6.22 6.15 14.25
N VAL A 427 7.53 6.00 14.47
CA VAL A 427 8.28 4.82 14.03
C VAL A 427 7.76 3.56 14.71
N GLY A 428 7.36 3.63 15.98
CA GLY A 428 6.69 2.55 16.70
C GLY A 428 5.40 2.11 16.02
N THR A 429 4.58 3.04 15.57
CA THR A 429 3.38 2.72 14.79
C THR A 429 3.73 2.07 13.45
N VAL A 430 4.71 2.58 12.72
CA VAL A 430 5.16 1.95 11.47
C VAL A 430 5.68 0.54 11.73
N ALA A 431 6.48 0.34 12.79
CA ALA A 431 7.00 -0.96 13.19
C ALA A 431 5.87 -1.95 13.53
N GLU A 432 4.87 -1.52 14.28
CA GLU A 432 3.71 -2.33 14.65
C GLU A 432 2.91 -2.78 13.42
N LYS A 433 2.58 -1.83 12.53
CA LYS A 433 1.82 -2.10 11.30
C LYS A 433 2.62 -2.98 10.32
N LEU A 434 3.92 -2.71 10.17
CA LEU A 434 4.79 -3.47 9.28
C LEU A 434 5.05 -4.87 9.80
N LEU A 435 5.21 -5.06 11.11
CA LEU A 435 5.34 -6.39 11.73
C LEU A 435 4.03 -7.17 11.62
N THR A 436 2.88 -6.54 11.84
CA THR A 436 1.54 -7.15 11.60
C THR A 436 1.47 -7.70 10.17
N TYR A 437 1.87 -6.88 9.19
CA TYR A 437 1.90 -7.28 7.79
C TYR A 437 2.88 -8.42 7.51
N ALA A 438 4.09 -8.35 8.08
CA ALA A 438 5.14 -9.37 7.94
C ALA A 438 4.70 -10.74 8.48
N LEU A 439 4.01 -10.76 9.62
CA LEU A 439 3.54 -11.98 10.26
C LEU A 439 2.22 -12.49 9.68
N GLY A 440 1.42 -11.62 9.07
CA GLY A 440 0.08 -11.96 8.57
C GLY A 440 -0.94 -12.25 9.69
N ARG A 441 -0.70 -11.71 10.89
CA ARG A 441 -1.58 -11.79 12.06
C ARG A 441 -1.52 -10.50 12.86
N ASN A 442 -2.54 -10.23 13.66
CA ASN A 442 -2.50 -9.16 14.65
C ASN A 442 -1.40 -9.41 15.68
N LEU A 443 -0.80 -8.33 16.17
CA LEU A 443 0.12 -8.38 17.29
C LEU A 443 -0.64 -8.50 18.61
N GLU A 444 -0.02 -9.21 19.54
CA GLU A 444 -0.51 -9.35 20.90
C GLU A 444 0.41 -8.64 21.90
N SER A 445 -0.01 -8.59 23.16
CA SER A 445 0.74 -7.90 24.21
C SER A 445 2.18 -8.41 24.37
N PHE A 446 2.41 -9.71 24.09
CA PHE A 446 3.74 -10.32 24.13
C PHE A 446 4.65 -9.95 22.96
N ASP A 447 4.12 -9.37 21.87
CA ASP A 447 4.93 -8.91 20.72
C ASP A 447 5.51 -7.50 20.97
N MET A 448 4.94 -6.73 21.91
CA MET A 448 5.35 -5.35 22.18
C MET A 448 6.82 -5.17 22.62
N PRO A 449 7.46 -6.11 23.35
CA PRO A 449 8.92 -6.09 23.56
C PRO A 449 9.71 -6.11 22.25
N ALA A 450 9.27 -6.88 21.25
CA ALA A 450 9.92 -6.94 19.93
C ALA A 450 9.75 -5.61 19.18
N VAL A 451 8.54 -5.02 19.20
CA VAL A 451 8.29 -3.69 18.60
C VAL A 451 9.23 -2.63 19.20
N ARG A 452 9.38 -2.59 20.53
CA ARG A 452 10.32 -1.66 21.18
C ARG A 452 11.78 -1.93 20.81
N GLY A 453 12.17 -3.20 20.67
CA GLY A 453 13.49 -3.60 20.18
C GLY A 453 13.75 -3.08 18.77
N ILE A 454 12.80 -3.31 17.85
CA ILE A 454 12.85 -2.84 16.46
C ILE A 454 13.04 -1.32 16.40
N VAL A 455 12.25 -0.55 17.14
CA VAL A 455 12.36 0.92 17.16
C VAL A 455 13.71 1.38 17.69
N ARG A 456 14.20 0.77 18.77
CA ARG A 456 15.49 1.10 19.37
C ARG A 456 16.64 0.81 18.41
N ASP A 457 16.59 -0.32 17.71
CA ASP A 457 17.66 -0.74 16.82
C ASP A 457 17.64 0.09 15.52
N ALA A 458 16.45 0.43 15.00
CA ALA A 458 16.28 1.37 13.89
C ALA A 458 16.74 2.79 14.25
N ALA A 459 16.58 3.24 15.50
CA ALA A 459 17.05 4.55 15.96
C ALA A 459 18.58 4.71 15.83
N GLN A 460 19.35 3.61 15.97
CA GLN A 460 20.80 3.62 15.79
C GLN A 460 21.23 3.83 14.32
N LYS A 461 20.26 3.74 13.41
CA LYS A 461 20.42 3.89 11.96
C LYS A 461 19.51 4.99 11.43
N ASP A 462 19.26 6.03 12.22
CA ASP A 462 18.45 7.20 11.85
C ASP A 462 17.05 6.82 11.32
N TYR A 463 16.45 5.75 11.82
CA TYR A 463 15.14 5.25 11.39
C TYR A 463 15.03 5.00 9.89
N ARG A 464 16.12 4.57 9.24
CA ARG A 464 16.11 4.15 7.83
C ARG A 464 15.11 3.02 7.61
N PHE A 465 14.41 3.04 6.47
CA PHE A 465 13.41 2.04 6.16
C PHE A 465 14.02 0.63 6.11
N SER A 466 15.21 0.48 5.52
CA SER A 466 15.96 -0.78 5.47
C SER A 466 16.28 -1.31 6.87
N ALA A 467 16.67 -0.43 7.81
CA ALA A 467 16.96 -0.79 9.18
C ALA A 467 15.72 -1.30 9.92
N LEU A 468 14.55 -0.70 9.66
CA LEU A 468 13.27 -1.16 10.23
C LEU A 468 12.91 -2.56 9.72
N VAL A 469 13.03 -2.78 8.41
CA VAL A 469 12.78 -4.08 7.76
C VAL A 469 13.73 -5.15 8.31
N LEU A 470 15.03 -4.84 8.38
CA LEU A 470 16.03 -5.77 8.88
C LEU A 470 15.79 -6.13 10.36
N ALA A 471 15.46 -5.14 11.19
CA ALA A 471 15.14 -5.37 12.60
C ALA A 471 13.88 -6.23 12.78
N ILE A 472 12.87 -6.08 11.91
CA ILE A 472 11.70 -6.98 11.88
C ILE A 472 12.13 -8.40 11.54
N VAL A 473 12.92 -8.59 10.49
CA VAL A 473 13.40 -9.92 10.07
C VAL A 473 14.26 -10.57 11.16
N GLN A 474 15.01 -9.78 11.92
CA GLN A 474 15.84 -10.24 13.04
C GLN A 474 15.07 -10.45 14.35
N SER A 475 13.78 -10.09 14.39
CA SER A 475 12.99 -10.14 15.61
C SER A 475 12.51 -11.55 15.95
N THR A 476 12.34 -11.82 17.25
CA THR A 476 11.81 -13.09 17.76
C THR A 476 10.48 -13.49 17.11
N PRO A 477 9.46 -12.62 16.96
CA PRO A 477 8.20 -13.01 16.32
C PRO A 477 8.34 -13.46 14.87
N PHE A 478 9.37 -12.97 14.14
CA PHE A 478 9.58 -13.30 12.74
C PHE A 478 10.39 -14.59 12.56
N GLN A 479 11.36 -14.87 13.43
CA GLN A 479 12.22 -16.05 13.33
C GLN A 479 11.79 -17.23 14.19
N MET A 480 10.92 -17.00 15.17
CA MET A 480 10.45 -18.05 16.08
C MET A 480 8.97 -18.32 15.87
N ARG A 481 8.54 -19.50 16.32
CA ARG A 481 7.16 -19.92 16.35
C ARG A 481 6.87 -20.71 17.63
N MET A 482 5.63 -20.62 18.12
CA MET A 482 5.10 -21.52 19.14
C MET A 482 4.50 -22.78 18.49
N PRO A 483 4.64 -23.96 19.11
CA PRO A 483 3.94 -25.17 18.67
C PRO A 483 2.44 -24.92 18.57
N GLN A 484 1.80 -25.39 17.49
CA GLN A 484 0.35 -25.36 17.38
C GLN A 484 -0.21 -26.49 18.24
N SER A 485 -1.02 -26.14 19.24
CA SER A 485 -1.71 -27.08 20.14
C SER A 485 -2.83 -27.82 19.45
#